data_AF-A0A5B7JZ37-F1
#
_entry.id   AF-A0A5B7JZ37-F1
#
_cell.length_a   1.000
_cell.length_b   1.000
_cell.length_c   1.000
_cell.angle_alpha   90.00
_cell.angle_beta   90.00
_cell.angle_gamma   90.00
#
_symmetry.space_group_name_H-M   'P 1'
#
loop_
_entity.id
_entity.type
_entity.pdbx_description
1 polymer ?
#
loop_
_entity_poly.entity_id
_entity_poly.type
_entity_poly.pdbx_seq_one_letter_code
_entity_poly.pdbx_strand_id
1 'polypeptide(L)'
;MTISEFRVFFRIADPLKTSRPGDHMSELVFVAYPTDRRLCIVISIVSYLEHTCALQGPFTGFFLTTKPPIRIASQDTLRRWTKDMRSAGIDLNIFSPHSTRSASTSKAALKLPLATIISTVGWSWEFTFTRF
;
A
#
# COMPACT_ATOMS: atom_id res chain seq x y z
N MET A 1 10.38 -9.25 -3.48
CA MET A 1 9.73 -8.28 -4.39
C MET A 1 10.30 -8.51 -5.76
N THR A 2 9.45 -8.59 -6.77
CA THR A 2 9.88 -8.78 -8.17
C THR A 2 9.29 -7.64 -9.00
N ILE A 3 10.10 -7.02 -9.84
CA ILE A 3 9.69 -5.89 -10.68
C ILE A 3 9.73 -6.33 -12.14
N SER A 4 8.65 -6.04 -12.85
CA SER A 4 8.50 -6.13 -14.30
C SER A 4 8.17 -4.74 -14.83
N GLU A 5 8.33 -4.52 -16.15
CA GLU A 5 8.01 -3.26 -16.81
C GLU A 5 6.58 -2.77 -16.50
N PHE A 6 5.62 -3.68 -16.39
CA PHE A 6 4.20 -3.35 -16.21
C PHE A 6 3.64 -3.73 -14.85
N ARG A 7 4.40 -4.46 -14.01
CA ARG A 7 3.87 -4.99 -12.75
C ARG A 7 4.94 -5.05 -11.67
N VAL A 8 4.53 -4.82 -10.43
CA VAL A 8 5.35 -5.06 -9.24
C VAL A 8 4.65 -6.08 -8.35
N PHE A 9 5.42 -7.06 -7.90
CA PHE A 9 4.97 -8.16 -7.07
C PHE A 9 5.59 -8.07 -5.67
N PHE A 10 4.75 -8.06 -4.63
CA PHE A 10 5.18 -8.12 -3.24
C PHE A 10 4.67 -9.37 -2.55
N ARG A 11 5.61 -10.22 -2.16
CA ARG A 11 5.36 -11.34 -1.26
C ARG A 11 5.55 -10.90 0.17
N ILE A 12 4.51 -11.02 0.98
CA ILE A 12 4.61 -10.88 2.43
C ILE A 12 4.90 -12.27 2.99
N ALA A 13 6.09 -12.46 3.56
CA ALA A 13 6.47 -13.74 4.15
C ALA A 13 5.96 -13.91 5.59
N ASP A 14 5.85 -12.79 6.31
CA ASP A 14 5.42 -12.81 7.71
C ASP A 14 3.92 -13.10 7.83
N PRO A 15 3.50 -13.87 8.86
CA PRO A 15 2.09 -14.12 9.11
C PRO A 15 1.36 -12.82 9.44
N LEU A 16 0.24 -12.61 8.77
CA LEU A 16 -0.65 -11.48 9.02
C LEU A 16 -1.75 -11.91 10.00
N LYS A 17 -2.41 -10.91 10.61
CA LYS A 17 -3.61 -11.16 11.43
C LYS A 17 -4.70 -11.93 10.68
N THR A 18 -4.73 -11.83 9.35
CA THR A 18 -5.69 -12.51 8.47
C THR A 18 -5.21 -13.87 7.98
N SER A 19 -3.97 -14.27 8.27
CA SER A 19 -3.42 -15.57 7.86
C SER A 19 -4.00 -16.69 8.71
N ARG A 20 -4.17 -17.87 8.09
CA ARG A 20 -4.63 -19.11 8.75
C ARG A 20 -3.61 -20.23 8.47
N PRO A 21 -3.54 -21.29 9.30
CA PRO A 21 -2.68 -22.43 9.01
C PRO A 21 -2.97 -23.00 7.61
N GLY A 22 -1.97 -23.05 6.73
CA GLY A 22 -2.10 -23.51 5.34
C GLY A 22 -2.67 -22.50 4.35
N ASP A 23 -3.14 -21.33 4.80
CA ASP A 23 -3.71 -20.29 3.95
C ASP A 23 -3.14 -18.91 4.32
N HIS A 24 -2.23 -18.43 3.46
CA HIS A 24 -1.60 -17.13 3.59
C HIS A 24 -1.97 -16.25 2.40
N MET A 25 -1.99 -14.94 2.63
CA MET A 25 -2.36 -13.99 1.59
C MET A 25 -1.52 -14.20 0.33
N SER A 26 -2.20 -14.18 -0.82
CA SER A 26 -1.55 -14.21 -2.13
C SER A 26 -0.63 -13.00 -2.33
N GLU A 27 0.28 -13.11 -3.30
CA GLU A 27 1.19 -12.02 -3.63
C GLU A 27 0.43 -10.75 -4.01
N LEU A 28 0.85 -9.61 -3.47
CA LEU A 28 0.27 -8.33 -3.86
C LEU A 28 0.80 -7.96 -5.24
N VAL A 29 -0.12 -7.77 -6.19
CA VAL A 29 0.20 -7.40 -7.57
C VAL A 29 -0.24 -5.97 -7.82
N PHE A 30 0.73 -5.10 -8.08
CA PHE A 30 0.51 -3.74 -8.53
C PHE A 30 0.71 -3.67 -10.04
N VAL A 31 -0.28 -3.12 -10.76
CA VAL A 31 -0.24 -3.01 -12.22
C VAL A 31 0.04 -1.56 -12.60
N ALA A 32 0.83 -1.37 -13.66
CA ALA A 32 1.12 -0.05 -14.20
C ALA A 32 -0.16 0.63 -14.69
N TYR A 33 -0.22 1.94 -14.50
CA TYR A 33 -1.32 2.77 -14.97
C TYR A 33 -0.83 3.68 -16.10
N PRO A 34 -0.97 3.25 -17.38
CA PRO A 34 -0.41 3.98 -18.51
C PRO A 34 -1.14 5.29 -18.81
N THR A 35 -2.42 5.41 -18.42
CA THR A 35 -3.25 6.59 -18.68
C THR A 35 -2.71 7.85 -18.02
N ASP A 36 -2.19 7.74 -16.80
CA ASP A 36 -1.50 8.83 -16.13
C ASP A 36 -0.28 8.33 -15.37
N ARG A 37 0.91 8.65 -15.89
CA ARG A 37 2.19 8.28 -15.29
C ARG A 37 2.39 8.83 -13.88
N ARG A 38 1.77 9.96 -13.53
CA ARG A 38 1.86 10.59 -12.20
C ARG A 38 1.13 9.78 -11.13
N LEU A 39 0.16 8.97 -11.55
CA LEU A 39 -0.62 8.08 -10.68
C LEU A 39 -0.15 6.63 -10.76
N CYS A 40 0.85 6.33 -11.60
CA CYS A 40 1.31 4.97 -11.83
C CYS A 40 2.16 4.47 -10.66
N ILE A 41 1.62 3.53 -9.90
CA ILE A 41 2.27 2.93 -8.74
C ILE A 41 3.59 2.21 -9.09
N VAL A 42 3.68 1.57 -10.26
CA VAL A 42 4.90 0.88 -10.73
C VAL A 42 6.03 1.89 -10.92
N ILE A 43 5.75 3.00 -11.61
CA ILE A 43 6.74 4.08 -11.84
C ILE A 43 7.17 4.68 -10.49
N SER A 44 6.21 4.95 -9.59
CA SER A 44 6.50 5.50 -8.27
C SER A 44 7.39 4.58 -7.42
N ILE A 45 7.16 3.27 -7.46
CA ILE A 45 7.98 2.28 -6.74
C ILE A 45 9.39 2.20 -7.32
N VAL A 46 9.51 2.09 -8.65
CA VAL A 46 10.82 2.01 -9.32
C VAL A 46 11.63 3.27 -9.04
N SER A 47 11.03 4.45 -9.22
CA SER A 47 11.68 5.72 -8.91
C SER A 47 12.12 5.78 -7.44
N TYR A 48 11.26 5.39 -6.49
CA TYR A 48 11.63 5.34 -5.08
C TYR A 48 12.84 4.44 -4.81
N LEU A 49 12.89 3.26 -5.41
CA LEU A 49 14.01 2.32 -5.25
C LEU A 49 15.31 2.86 -5.85
N GLU A 50 15.25 3.49 -7.03
CA GLU A 50 16.42 4.13 -7.65
C GLU A 50 17.01 5.23 -6.75
N HIS A 51 16.17 6.03 -6.09
CA HIS A 51 16.64 7.10 -5.20
C HIS A 51 17.11 6.58 -3.84
N THR A 52 16.63 5.42 -3.40
CA THR A 52 16.96 4.86 -2.08
C THR A 52 18.01 3.75 -2.13
N CYS A 53 18.40 3.26 -3.31
CA CYS A 53 19.33 2.13 -3.45
C CYS A 53 20.67 2.38 -2.74
N ALA A 54 21.21 3.59 -2.83
CA ALA A 54 22.46 3.98 -2.17
C ALA A 54 22.35 4.03 -0.64
N LEU A 55 21.12 4.18 -0.11
CA LEU A 55 20.83 4.31 1.32
C LEU A 55 20.34 3.00 1.94
N GLN A 56 20.00 2.01 1.12
CA GLN A 56 19.29 0.81 1.55
C GLN A 56 20.14 -0.10 2.44
N GLY A 57 21.47 -0.11 2.25
CA GLY A 57 22.41 -0.80 3.14
C GLY A 57 21.94 -2.22 3.52
N PRO A 58 21.96 -2.61 4.80
CA PRO A 58 21.48 -3.91 5.27
C PRO A 58 19.98 -3.95 5.60
N PHE A 59 19.21 -2.91 5.28
CA PHE A 59 17.81 -2.81 5.69
C PHE A 59 16.90 -3.71 4.83
N THR A 60 16.04 -4.48 5.50
CA THR A 60 15.05 -5.36 4.85
C THR A 60 13.68 -4.70 4.65
N GLY A 61 13.47 -3.51 5.21
CA GLY A 61 12.22 -2.75 5.09
C GLY A 61 12.16 -1.89 3.83
N PHE A 62 10.95 -1.67 3.30
CA PHE A 62 10.74 -0.88 2.08
C PHE A 62 10.87 0.63 2.32
N PHE A 63 10.18 1.16 3.33
CA PHE A 63 10.20 2.60 3.61
C PHE A 63 11.40 2.98 4.49
N LEU A 64 12.19 3.96 4.04
CA LEU A 64 13.36 4.49 4.76
C LEU A 64 13.07 5.90 5.28
N THR A 65 13.57 6.24 6.46
CA THR A 65 13.49 7.61 6.99
C THR A 65 14.24 8.59 6.09
N THR A 66 13.71 9.80 5.96
CA THR A 66 14.29 10.84 5.11
C THR A 66 15.43 11.62 5.77
N LYS A 67 15.52 11.58 7.11
CA LYS A 67 16.55 12.29 7.89
C LYS A 67 17.56 11.31 8.48
N PRO A 68 18.86 11.68 8.56
CA PRO A 68 19.87 10.87 9.21
C PRO A 68 19.63 10.77 10.72
N PRO A 69 20.04 9.65 11.36
CA PRO A 69 20.53 8.43 10.72
C PRO A 69 19.41 7.72 9.93
N ILE A 70 19.71 7.27 8.71
CA ILE A 70 18.75 6.56 7.85
C ILE A 70 18.42 5.21 8.49
N ARG A 71 17.11 4.93 8.61
CA ARG A 71 16.56 3.71 9.22
C ARG A 71 15.30 3.28 8.48
N ILE A 72 14.82 2.08 8.75
CA ILE A 72 13.48 1.66 8.32
C ILE A 72 12.45 2.55 9.03
N ALA A 73 11.51 3.11 8.26
CA ALA A 73 10.44 3.95 8.79
C ALA A 73 9.51 3.12 9.68
N SER A 74 9.31 3.57 10.92
CA SER A 74 8.35 2.95 11.83
C SER A 74 6.91 3.27 11.43
N GLN A 75 5.94 2.52 11.99
CA GLN A 75 4.52 2.82 11.80
C GLN A 75 4.17 4.27 12.20
N ASP A 76 4.74 4.77 13.30
CA ASP A 76 4.52 6.15 13.76
C ASP A 76 5.09 7.18 12.78
N THR A 77 6.22 6.88 12.15
CA THR A 77 6.84 7.73 11.14
C THR A 77 5.93 7.84 9.92
N LEU A 78 5.44 6.71 9.41
CA LEU A 78 4.51 6.67 8.28
C LEU A 78 3.21 7.42 8.59
N ARG A 79 2.66 7.25 9.81
CA ARG A 79 1.47 7.98 10.28
C ARG A 79 1.68 9.50 10.30
N ARG A 80 2.89 9.97 10.67
CA ARG A 80 3.23 11.40 10.64
C ARG A 80 3.31 11.92 9.20
N TRP A 81 3.94 11.19 8.29
CA TRP A 81 3.99 11.57 6.87
C TRP A 81 2.60 11.70 6.23
N THR A 82 1.63 10.87 6.64
CA THR A 82 0.24 11.03 6.20
C THR A 82 -0.33 12.40 6.61
N LYS A 83 0.10 12.98 7.74
CA LYS A 83 -0.31 14.34 8.14
C LYS A 83 0.42 15.43 7.34
N ASP A 84 1.60 15.15 6.83
CA ASP A 84 2.34 16.10 6.00
C ASP A 84 1.68 16.27 4.61
N MET A 85 0.83 15.33 4.20
CA MET A 85 0.03 15.41 2.97
C MET A 85 -0.92 16.62 2.91
N ARG A 86 -1.17 17.29 4.03
CA ARG A 86 -1.88 18.60 4.03
C ARG A 86 -1.18 19.61 3.12
N SER A 87 0.15 19.58 3.07
CA SER A 87 0.94 20.46 2.19
C SER A 87 0.69 20.17 0.70
N ALA A 88 0.28 18.96 0.36
CA ALA A 88 -0.10 18.55 -0.99
C ALA A 88 -1.59 18.86 -1.30
N GLY A 89 -2.29 19.58 -0.42
CA GLY A 89 -3.69 19.98 -0.61
C GLY A 89 -4.72 18.93 -0.17
N ILE A 90 -4.32 17.87 0.53
CA ILE A 90 -5.26 16.87 1.05
C ILE A 90 -5.91 17.40 2.34
N ASP A 91 -7.25 17.45 2.35
CA ASP A 91 -8.01 17.79 3.56
C ASP A 91 -8.01 16.63 4.56
N LEU A 92 -7.19 16.77 5.60
CA LEU A 92 -7.04 15.77 6.66
C LEU A 92 -8.21 15.72 7.64
N ASN A 93 -9.13 16.68 7.62
CA ASN A 93 -10.37 16.59 8.39
C ASN A 93 -11.28 15.50 7.82
N ILE A 94 -11.20 15.29 6.49
CA ILE A 94 -11.93 14.24 5.77
C ILE A 94 -11.06 12.97 5.67
N PHE A 95 -9.83 13.12 5.18
CA PHE A 95 -8.89 12.03 4.91
C PHE A 95 -7.78 11.94 5.97
N SER A 96 -8.19 11.79 7.22
CA SER A 96 -7.27 11.50 8.32
C SER A 96 -6.52 10.16 8.12
N PRO A 97 -5.39 9.94 8.82
CA PRO A 97 -4.69 8.67 8.82
C PRO A 97 -5.57 7.46 9.21
N HIS A 98 -6.61 7.70 10.01
CA HIS A 98 -7.54 6.66 10.46
C HIS A 98 -8.72 6.45 9.52
N SER A 99 -9.13 7.47 8.75
CA SER A 99 -10.28 7.39 7.84
C SER A 99 -9.90 6.96 6.42
N THR A 100 -8.63 7.09 6.02
CA THR A 100 -8.17 6.77 4.65
C THR A 100 -8.54 5.36 4.22
N ARG A 101 -8.37 4.37 5.11
CA ARG A 101 -8.74 2.97 4.83
C ARG A 101 -10.24 2.85 4.57
N SER A 102 -11.07 3.36 5.47
CA SER A 102 -12.53 3.26 5.37
C SER A 102 -13.07 4.03 4.16
N ALA A 103 -12.54 5.21 3.88
CA ALA A 103 -12.91 6.02 2.73
C ALA A 103 -12.58 5.32 1.41
N SER A 104 -11.40 4.68 1.31
CA SER A 104 -11.00 3.89 0.14
C SER A 104 -11.94 2.70 -0.07
N THR A 105 -12.22 1.93 0.99
CA THR A 105 -13.14 0.80 0.93
C THR A 105 -14.56 1.21 0.51
N SER A 106 -15.10 2.29 1.10
CA SER A 106 -16.41 2.82 0.74
C SER A 106 -16.46 3.27 -0.72
N LYS A 107 -15.42 3.95 -1.21
CA LYS A 107 -15.32 4.35 -2.61
C LYS A 107 -15.26 3.15 -3.54
N ALA A 108 -14.50 2.12 -3.18
CA ALA A 108 -14.42 0.87 -3.93
C ALA A 108 -15.80 0.19 -4.00
N ALA A 109 -16.53 0.10 -2.89
CA ALA A 109 -17.88 -0.46 -2.85
C ALA A 109 -18.85 0.21 -3.83
N LEU A 110 -18.72 1.53 -4.02
CA LEU A 110 -19.56 2.31 -4.92
C LEU A 110 -19.15 2.21 -6.41
N LYS A 111 -17.96 1.69 -6.71
CA LYS A 111 -17.35 1.78 -8.05
C LYS A 111 -16.95 0.44 -8.64
N LEU A 112 -16.74 -0.59 -7.84
CA LEU A 112 -16.24 -1.90 -8.25
C LEU A 112 -17.25 -3.00 -7.92
N PRO A 113 -17.34 -4.06 -8.73
CA PRO A 113 -18.11 -5.24 -8.38
C PRO A 113 -17.61 -5.86 -7.06
N LEU A 114 -18.54 -6.35 -6.24
CA LEU A 114 -18.23 -6.94 -4.93
C LEU A 114 -17.23 -8.11 -5.05
N ALA A 115 -17.41 -8.98 -6.04
CA ALA A 115 -16.49 -10.08 -6.32
C ALA A 115 -15.04 -9.61 -6.52
N THR A 116 -14.83 -8.50 -7.25
CA THR A 116 -13.50 -7.90 -7.48
C THR A 116 -12.90 -7.38 -6.18
N ILE A 117 -13.70 -6.77 -5.32
CA ILE A 117 -13.22 -6.26 -4.02
C ILE A 117 -12.80 -7.43 -3.13
N ILE A 118 -13.64 -8.47 -3.03
CA ILE A 118 -13.37 -9.65 -2.21
C ILE A 118 -12.11 -10.39 -2.68
N SER A 119 -11.96 -10.59 -3.99
CA SER A 119 -10.78 -11.23 -4.56
C SER A 119 -9.50 -10.42 -4.34
N THR A 120 -9.59 -9.08 -4.38
CA THR A 120 -8.43 -8.19 -4.20
C THR A 120 -7.99 -8.09 -2.74
N VAL A 121 -8.94 -8.07 -1.80
CA VAL A 121 -8.66 -7.94 -0.36
C VAL A 121 -8.35 -9.31 0.28
N GLY A 122 -8.61 -10.41 -0.43
CA GLY A 122 -8.34 -11.78 0.05
C GLY A 122 -9.34 -12.22 1.11
N TRP A 123 -10.60 -11.82 0.99
CA TRP A 123 -11.66 -12.25 1.92
C TRP A 123 -12.32 -13.53 1.43
N SER A 124 -12.61 -14.44 2.35
CA SER A 124 -13.22 -15.72 2.01
C SER A 124 -14.73 -15.59 1.75
N TRP A 125 -15.40 -14.60 2.35
CA TRP A 125 -16.86 -14.47 2.33
C TRP A 125 -17.33 -13.00 2.25
N GLU A 126 -18.33 -12.77 1.40
CA GLU A 126 -18.95 -11.46 1.15
C GLU A 126 -19.56 -10.83 2.39
N PHE A 127 -20.06 -11.67 3.30
CA PHE A 127 -20.71 -11.25 4.55
C PHE A 127 -19.78 -10.46 5.49
N THR A 128 -18.47 -10.58 5.30
CA THR A 128 -17.46 -9.80 6.02
C THR A 128 -17.47 -8.32 5.60
N PHE A 129 -17.92 -8.04 4.37
CA PHE A 129 -18.03 -6.70 3.79
C PHE A 129 -19.34 -6.02 4.14
N THR A 130 -20.47 -6.72 4.05
CA THR A 130 -21.80 -6.13 4.28
C THR A 130 -22.04 -5.65 5.72
N ARG A 131 -21.20 -6.03 6.68
CA ARG A 131 -21.30 -5.54 8.06
C ARG A 131 -20.73 -4.13 8.25
N PHE A 132 -20.03 -3.58 7.25
CA PHE A 132 -19.30 -2.31 7.33
C PHE A 132 -19.53 -1.43 6.10
#